data_AF-A0AAW3K2B4-F1
#
_entry.id   AF-A0AAW3K2B4-F1
#
_cell.length_a   1.000
_cell.length_b   1.000
_cell.length_c   1.000
_cell.angle_alpha   90.00
_cell.angle_beta   90.00
_cell.angle_gamma   90.00
#
_symmetry.space_group_name_H-M   'P 1'
#
loop_
_entity.id
_entity.type
_entity.pdbx_description
1 polymer ?
#
loop_
_entity_poly.entity_id
_entity_poly.type
_entity_poly.pdbx_seq_one_letter_code
_entity_poly.pdbx_strand_id
1 'polypeptide(L)'
;MQTIQYLKISAMTAIKNITTVQPYLTLLPDHEVVFAPSSLFLAQHLLPLISIDLSAINPAWQGKIHLLNPIEPYECYIGSDTTEFSDAFANENWFIMQLNQQNQYEWLANKRYFALENPDCEADLKNHHKEMHEDYVQLKQRFAETGKVISTSRIEYQNDSVTTLLEQLGGECGGGNWTYPIDEHFDLRYINADRDDQKVHIYDRDGRRYYFIAAVAGWEYCSHGADWILMYYQPETQRVLYTFDWS
;
A
#
# COMPACT_ATOMS: atom_id res chain seq x y z
N MET A 1 27.56 21.94 32.64
CA MET A 1 26.34 21.15 32.36
C MET A 1 25.82 21.58 31.00
N GLN A 2 26.07 20.78 29.97
CA GLN A 2 25.60 21.03 28.61
C GLN A 2 24.14 20.58 28.50
N THR A 3 23.25 21.52 28.23
CA THR A 3 21.85 21.22 27.93
C THR A 3 21.79 20.71 26.49
N ILE A 4 21.53 19.41 26.33
CA ILE A 4 21.29 18.80 25.03
C ILE A 4 19.96 19.35 24.51
N GLN A 5 20.05 20.22 23.51
CA GLN A 5 18.92 20.71 22.75
C GLN A 5 18.44 19.54 21.90
N TYR A 6 17.35 18.89 22.31
CA TYR A 6 16.63 17.93 21.47
C TYR A 6 16.27 18.64 20.16
N LEU A 7 16.95 18.26 19.07
CA LEU A 7 16.52 18.62 17.73
C LEU A 7 15.07 18.18 17.59
N LYS A 8 14.18 19.15 17.38
CA LYS A 8 12.88 18.91 16.76
C LYS A 8 13.18 18.19 15.44
N ILE A 9 12.87 16.90 15.38
CA ILE A 9 12.76 16.18 14.11
C ILE A 9 11.75 16.99 13.30
N SER A 10 12.24 17.69 12.26
CA SER A 10 11.39 18.46 11.38
C SER A 10 10.33 17.50 10.84
N ALA A 11 9.05 17.85 10.99
CA ALA A 11 7.98 17.09 10.37
C ALA A 11 8.33 16.92 8.89
N MET A 12 8.38 15.67 8.41
CA MET A 12 8.62 15.38 7.00
C MET A 12 7.46 15.99 6.21
N THR A 13 7.75 16.96 5.34
CA THR A 13 6.72 17.63 4.56
C THR A 13 6.14 16.64 3.56
N ALA A 14 4.82 16.45 3.57
CA ALA A 14 4.13 15.65 2.57
C ALA A 14 4.28 16.27 1.17
N ILE A 15 4.54 15.45 0.16
CA ILE A 15 4.43 15.81 -1.25
C ILE A 15 3.08 15.28 -1.73
N LYS A 16 2.26 16.13 -2.34
CA LYS A 16 0.89 15.78 -2.76
C LYS A 16 0.73 15.80 -4.27
N ASN A 17 -0.21 15.00 -4.79
CA ASN A 17 -0.64 14.97 -6.19
C ASN A 17 0.53 14.85 -7.18
N ILE A 18 1.37 13.84 -6.97
CA ILE A 18 2.49 13.52 -7.85
C ILE A 18 1.93 12.92 -9.13
N THR A 19 2.14 13.62 -10.24
CA THR A 19 1.58 13.29 -11.56
C THR A 19 2.65 12.98 -12.61
N THR A 20 3.92 13.12 -12.24
CA THR A 20 5.08 12.89 -13.11
C THR A 20 6.09 12.00 -12.40
N VAL A 21 6.78 11.16 -13.17
CA VAL A 21 7.78 10.23 -12.64
C VAL A 21 8.90 11.03 -11.98
N GLN A 22 9.18 10.70 -10.73
CA GLN A 22 10.26 11.30 -9.95
C GLN A 22 11.47 10.34 -9.91
N PRO A 23 12.71 10.85 -9.75
CA PRO A 23 13.91 10.00 -9.73
C PRO A 23 13.93 8.93 -8.63
N TYR A 24 13.18 9.15 -7.54
CA TYR A 24 13.04 8.24 -6.41
C TYR A 24 11.87 7.25 -6.56
N LEU A 25 11.21 7.22 -7.73
CA LEU A 25 10.10 6.31 -8.04
C LEU A 25 10.48 5.38 -9.19
N THR A 26 10.16 4.10 -9.06
CA THR A 26 10.19 3.12 -10.15
C THR A 26 8.77 2.61 -10.38
N LEU A 27 8.18 2.97 -11.51
CA LEU A 27 6.80 2.58 -11.83
C LEU A 27 6.70 1.13 -12.30
N LEU A 28 5.60 0.48 -11.95
CA LEU A 28 5.17 -0.85 -12.40
C LEU A 28 6.30 -1.90 -12.37
N PRO A 29 7.03 -2.03 -11.24
CA PRO A 29 8.14 -2.97 -11.13
C PRO A 29 7.67 -4.41 -11.39
N ASP A 30 8.57 -5.24 -11.88
CA ASP A 30 8.28 -6.66 -12.04
C ASP A 30 8.14 -7.36 -10.69
N HIS A 31 7.31 -8.41 -10.66
CA HIS A 31 6.98 -9.13 -9.43
C HIS A 31 8.23 -9.70 -8.73
N GLU A 32 9.23 -10.14 -9.50
CA GLU A 32 10.49 -10.69 -9.00
C GLU A 32 11.40 -9.63 -8.35
N VAL A 33 11.19 -8.35 -8.65
CA VAL A 33 11.88 -7.24 -7.96
C VAL A 33 11.22 -6.97 -6.60
N VAL A 34 9.93 -7.28 -6.47
CA VAL A 34 9.08 -6.86 -5.36
C VAL A 34 8.87 -7.98 -4.34
N PHE A 35 8.67 -9.21 -4.79
CA PHE A 35 8.38 -10.36 -3.94
C PHE A 35 9.58 -11.30 -3.87
N ALA A 36 9.88 -11.77 -2.66
CA ALA A 36 10.90 -12.78 -2.46
C ALA A 36 10.47 -14.09 -3.14
N PRO A 37 11.40 -14.96 -3.58
CA PRO A 37 11.04 -16.21 -4.26
C PRO A 37 10.06 -17.11 -3.47
N SER A 38 10.15 -17.13 -2.13
CA SER A 38 9.24 -17.86 -1.24
C SER A 38 7.82 -17.30 -1.21
N SER A 39 7.65 -16.03 -1.59
CA SER A 39 6.41 -15.26 -1.52
C SER A 39 5.88 -14.87 -2.91
N LEU A 40 6.43 -15.45 -3.99
CA LEU A 40 6.04 -15.11 -5.36
C LEU A 40 4.56 -15.43 -5.68
N PHE A 41 3.91 -16.28 -4.87
CA PHE A 41 2.47 -16.51 -4.97
C PHE A 41 1.65 -15.21 -4.81
N LEU A 42 2.18 -14.20 -4.10
CA LEU A 42 1.56 -12.88 -3.96
C LEU A 42 1.31 -12.19 -5.30
N ALA A 43 2.05 -12.54 -6.36
CA ALA A 43 1.81 -12.02 -7.70
C ALA A 43 0.41 -12.37 -8.24
N GLN A 44 -0.31 -13.33 -7.64
CA GLN A 44 -1.70 -13.61 -7.99
C GLN A 44 -2.71 -12.68 -7.31
N HIS A 45 -2.30 -11.99 -6.24
CA HIS A 45 -3.19 -11.26 -5.32
C HIS A 45 -2.88 -9.77 -5.21
N LEU A 46 -1.64 -9.37 -5.47
CA LEU A 46 -1.14 -8.01 -5.26
C LEU A 46 -0.38 -7.53 -6.49
N LEU A 47 -0.79 -6.37 -7.01
CA LEU A 47 -0.23 -5.73 -8.20
C LEU A 47 0.79 -4.65 -7.80
N PRO A 48 2.09 -4.80 -8.12
CA PRO A 48 3.08 -3.80 -7.75
C PRO A 48 2.96 -2.49 -8.53
N LEU A 49 2.61 -1.40 -7.88
CA LEU A 49 2.38 -0.12 -8.57
C LEU A 49 3.65 0.71 -8.68
N ILE A 50 4.33 0.94 -7.55
CA ILE A 50 5.47 1.87 -7.47
C ILE A 50 6.49 1.39 -6.44
N SER A 51 7.76 1.30 -6.83
CA SER A 51 8.86 1.26 -5.86
C SER A 51 9.30 2.66 -5.49
N ILE A 52 9.48 2.93 -4.20
CA ILE A 52 9.83 4.22 -3.63
C ILE A 52 11.16 4.08 -2.91
N ASP A 53 12.11 4.98 -3.17
CA ASP A 53 13.32 5.12 -2.36
C ASP A 53 12.97 5.74 -1.00
N LEU A 54 13.22 5.01 0.08
CA LEU A 54 12.88 5.45 1.44
C LEU A 54 13.60 6.75 1.84
N SER A 55 14.76 7.04 1.24
CA SER A 55 15.50 8.28 1.51
C SER A 55 14.77 9.54 1.07
N ALA A 56 13.82 9.42 0.13
CA ALA A 56 12.97 10.51 -0.31
C ALA A 56 11.99 10.98 0.78
N ILE A 57 11.69 10.11 1.74
CA ILE A 57 10.79 10.41 2.88
C ILE A 57 11.62 10.77 4.09
N ASN A 58 12.63 9.95 4.40
CA ASN A 58 13.55 10.17 5.49
C ASN A 58 14.99 9.88 5.03
N PRO A 59 15.89 10.87 4.98
CA PRO A 59 17.28 10.67 4.53
C PRO A 59 18.08 9.63 5.34
N ALA A 60 17.65 9.31 6.57
CA ALA A 60 18.27 8.27 7.38
C ALA A 60 17.82 6.84 7.01
N TRP A 61 16.71 6.68 6.30
CA TRP A 61 16.25 5.40 5.80
C TRP A 61 16.91 5.06 4.47
N GLN A 62 17.10 3.77 4.23
CA GLN A 62 17.83 3.24 3.09
C GLN A 62 17.02 2.11 2.47
N GLY A 63 17.19 1.91 1.16
CA GLY A 63 16.51 0.86 0.42
C GLY A 63 15.21 1.31 -0.23
N LYS A 64 14.50 0.33 -0.78
CA LYS A 64 13.25 0.53 -1.52
C LYS A 64 12.08 -0.09 -0.78
N ILE A 65 10.91 0.47 -1.00
CA ILE A 65 9.63 -0.06 -0.52
C ILE A 65 8.64 -0.01 -1.70
N HIS A 66 7.69 -0.95 -1.78
CA HIS A 66 6.93 -1.17 -3.01
C HIS A 66 5.43 -1.04 -2.76
N LEU A 67 4.78 0.04 -3.17
CA LEU A 67 3.34 0.19 -3.09
C LEU A 67 2.62 -0.89 -3.92
N LEU A 68 1.61 -1.54 -3.32
CA LEU A 68 0.86 -2.64 -3.92
C LEU A 68 -0.63 -2.30 -4.00
N ASN A 69 -1.28 -2.61 -5.11
CA ASN A 69 -2.75 -2.63 -5.20
C ASN A 69 -3.24 -4.05 -4.95
N PRO A 70 -4.08 -4.31 -3.94
CA PRO A 70 -4.69 -5.61 -3.79
C PRO A 70 -5.75 -5.84 -4.87
N ILE A 71 -5.87 -7.08 -5.32
CA ILE A 71 -6.87 -7.47 -6.32
C ILE A 71 -8.22 -7.71 -5.65
N GLU A 72 -8.22 -8.44 -4.53
CA GLU A 72 -9.37 -8.57 -3.65
C GLU A 72 -9.40 -7.40 -2.63
N PRO A 73 -10.57 -7.00 -2.12
CA PRO A 73 -11.88 -7.63 -2.27
C PRO A 73 -12.54 -7.32 -3.62
N TYR A 74 -13.51 -8.16 -3.99
CA TYR A 74 -14.54 -7.77 -4.97
C TYR A 74 -15.66 -6.98 -4.28
N GLU A 75 -16.04 -7.41 -3.07
CA GLU A 75 -16.99 -6.74 -2.17
C GLU A 75 -16.45 -6.69 -0.74
N CYS A 76 -16.84 -5.68 0.05
CA CYS A 76 -16.43 -5.48 1.45
C CYS A 76 -14.93 -5.14 1.63
N TYR A 77 -14.29 -5.56 2.73
CA TYR A 77 -12.87 -5.37 2.97
C TYR A 77 -12.08 -6.62 2.59
N ILE A 78 -10.82 -6.42 2.17
CA ILE A 78 -9.90 -7.54 2.02
C ILE A 78 -9.79 -8.30 3.35
N GLY A 79 -9.88 -9.63 3.30
CA GLY A 79 -9.79 -10.46 4.49
C GLY A 79 -11.07 -10.61 5.31
N SER A 80 -12.19 -9.92 4.98
CA SER A 80 -13.47 -10.07 5.70
C SER A 80 -14.01 -11.52 5.63
N ASP A 81 -13.92 -12.14 4.46
CA ASP A 81 -14.44 -13.50 4.22
C ASP A 81 -13.47 -14.61 4.64
N THR A 82 -12.29 -14.25 5.17
CA THR A 82 -11.22 -15.19 5.53
C THR A 82 -10.69 -14.95 6.94
N THR A 83 -11.53 -14.37 7.82
CA THR A 83 -11.17 -14.03 9.20
C THR A 83 -10.71 -15.22 10.05
N GLU A 84 -11.07 -16.45 9.70
CA GLU A 84 -10.55 -17.66 10.37
C GLU A 84 -9.06 -17.92 10.09
N PHE A 85 -8.49 -17.30 9.05
CA PHE A 85 -7.07 -17.37 8.69
C PHE A 85 -6.27 -16.17 9.17
N SER A 86 -6.91 -15.23 9.88
CA SER A 86 -6.22 -14.07 10.42
C SER A 86 -5.15 -14.45 11.45
N ASP A 87 -4.09 -13.67 11.49
CA ASP A 87 -3.00 -13.83 12.44
C ASP A 87 -2.36 -12.48 12.81
N ALA A 88 -1.13 -12.52 13.34
CA ALA A 88 -0.40 -11.31 13.74
C ALA A 88 0.08 -10.45 12.56
N PHE A 89 -0.01 -10.96 11.33
CA PHE A 89 0.51 -10.34 10.12
C PHE A 89 -0.56 -10.05 9.07
N ALA A 90 -1.76 -10.64 9.15
CA ALA A 90 -2.87 -10.25 8.29
C ALA A 90 -4.21 -10.44 9.00
N ASN A 91 -5.11 -9.48 8.83
CA ASN A 91 -6.48 -9.51 9.33
C ASN A 91 -7.37 -8.63 8.45
N GLU A 92 -8.64 -8.50 8.79
CA GLU A 92 -9.59 -7.71 8.00
C GLU A 92 -9.07 -6.27 7.75
N ASN A 93 -9.07 -5.90 6.47
CA ASN A 93 -8.65 -4.61 5.94
C ASN A 93 -7.18 -4.21 6.17
N TRP A 94 -6.30 -5.14 6.58
CA TRP A 94 -4.87 -4.85 6.70
C TRP A 94 -3.97 -6.09 6.62
N PHE A 95 -2.73 -5.88 6.15
CA PHE A 95 -1.70 -6.90 6.21
C PHE A 95 -0.29 -6.30 6.34
N ILE A 96 0.64 -7.11 6.82
CA ILE A 96 2.03 -6.76 7.04
C ILE A 96 2.93 -7.60 6.13
N MET A 97 3.82 -6.94 5.41
CA MET A 97 4.94 -7.53 4.70
C MET A 97 6.23 -7.35 5.49
N GLN A 98 7.10 -8.37 5.47
CA GLN A 98 8.47 -8.24 5.95
C GLN A 98 9.39 -7.88 4.79
N LEU A 99 10.16 -6.79 4.88
CA LEU A 99 11.23 -6.52 3.92
C LEU A 99 12.46 -7.38 4.25
N ASN A 100 13.04 -7.98 3.23
CA ASN A 100 14.32 -8.67 3.31
C ASN A 100 15.49 -7.74 2.90
N GLN A 101 16.71 -8.26 2.95
CA GLN A 101 17.92 -7.49 2.63
C GLN A 101 18.01 -7.02 1.17
N GLN A 102 17.24 -7.62 0.28
CA GLN A 102 17.13 -7.24 -1.14
C GLN A 102 15.99 -6.22 -1.37
N ASN A 103 15.32 -5.77 -0.31
CA ASN A 103 14.11 -4.96 -0.34
C ASN A 103 12.88 -5.66 -0.92
N GLN A 104 12.90 -6.99 -1.00
CA GLN A 104 11.73 -7.75 -1.43
C GLN A 104 10.82 -8.05 -0.24
N TYR A 105 9.53 -8.22 -0.51
CA TYR A 105 8.54 -8.62 0.46
C TYR A 105 8.50 -10.13 0.67
N GLU A 106 8.47 -10.49 1.94
CA GLU A 106 8.20 -11.82 2.46
C GLU A 106 6.83 -11.83 3.15
N TRP A 107 5.98 -12.79 2.76
CA TRP A 107 4.69 -13.05 3.37
C TRP A 107 4.88 -13.94 4.60
N LEU A 108 4.50 -13.44 5.77
CA LEU A 108 4.59 -14.17 7.04
C LEU A 108 3.25 -14.70 7.54
N ALA A 109 2.14 -14.27 6.93
CA ALA A 109 0.80 -14.69 7.33
C ALA A 109 0.39 -16.01 6.65
N ASN A 110 -0.81 -16.50 6.99
CA ASN A 110 -1.43 -17.60 6.27
C ASN A 110 -1.77 -17.20 4.81
N LYS A 111 -1.42 -18.04 3.82
CA LYS A 111 -1.78 -17.77 2.41
C LYS A 111 -3.30 -17.74 2.20
N ARG A 112 -4.03 -18.55 2.97
CA ARG A 112 -5.50 -18.62 2.94
C ARG A 112 -6.20 -17.34 3.43
N TYR A 113 -5.43 -16.36 3.90
CA TYR A 113 -5.91 -14.98 4.03
C TYR A 113 -6.49 -14.47 2.70
N PHE A 114 -5.84 -14.77 1.57
CA PHE A 114 -6.40 -14.44 0.27
C PHE A 114 -7.50 -15.45 -0.08
N ALA A 115 -8.70 -14.97 -0.37
CA ALA A 115 -9.85 -15.82 -0.63
C ALA A 115 -9.60 -16.75 -1.83
N LEU A 116 -8.85 -16.30 -2.84
CA LEU A 116 -8.46 -17.13 -4.00
C LEU A 116 -7.63 -18.37 -3.65
N GLU A 117 -6.94 -18.39 -2.50
CA GLU A 117 -6.17 -19.55 -2.02
C GLU A 117 -7.06 -20.62 -1.36
N ASN A 118 -8.36 -20.37 -1.23
CA ASN A 118 -9.33 -21.27 -0.62
C ASN A 118 -10.10 -22.09 -1.67
N PRO A 119 -10.37 -23.38 -1.41
CA PRO A 119 -11.02 -24.27 -2.38
C PRO A 119 -12.46 -23.85 -2.73
N ASP A 120 -13.13 -23.20 -1.79
CA ASP A 120 -14.49 -22.69 -1.84
C ASP A 120 -14.59 -21.26 -2.37
N CYS A 121 -13.48 -20.68 -2.85
CA CYS A 121 -13.47 -19.37 -3.50
C CYS A 121 -14.53 -19.29 -4.62
N GLU A 122 -15.36 -18.25 -4.54
CA GLU A 122 -16.49 -18.03 -5.43
C GLU A 122 -16.04 -17.77 -6.89
N ALA A 123 -16.92 -18.09 -7.83
CA ALA A 123 -16.62 -17.94 -9.26
C ALA A 123 -16.44 -16.47 -9.67
N ASP A 124 -17.22 -15.57 -9.07
CA ASP A 124 -17.17 -14.14 -9.40
C ASP A 124 -15.85 -13.51 -8.95
N LEU A 125 -15.34 -13.87 -7.77
CA LEU A 125 -14.01 -13.43 -7.34
C LEU A 125 -12.89 -13.96 -8.25
N LYS A 126 -12.98 -15.20 -8.73
CA LYS A 126 -12.02 -15.74 -9.71
C LYS A 126 -12.04 -14.97 -11.03
N ASN A 127 -13.22 -14.56 -11.49
CA ASN A 127 -13.37 -13.73 -12.68
C ASN A 127 -12.78 -12.34 -12.45
N HIS A 128 -13.06 -11.72 -11.30
CA HIS A 128 -12.49 -10.44 -10.90
C HIS A 128 -10.95 -10.46 -10.88
N HIS A 129 -10.33 -11.51 -10.33
CA HIS A 129 -8.87 -11.66 -10.37
C HIS A 129 -8.34 -11.70 -11.81
N LYS A 130 -9.03 -12.42 -12.70
CA LYS A 130 -8.64 -12.50 -14.10
C LYS A 130 -8.72 -11.13 -14.77
N GLU A 131 -9.81 -10.40 -14.58
CA GLU A 131 -10.03 -9.06 -15.14
C GLU A 131 -8.98 -8.06 -14.64
N MET A 132 -8.70 -8.04 -13.33
CA MET A 132 -7.68 -7.18 -12.73
C MET A 132 -6.26 -7.47 -13.28
N HIS A 133 -5.92 -8.73 -13.52
CA HIS A 133 -4.65 -9.10 -14.17
C HIS A 133 -4.60 -8.67 -15.63
N GLU A 134 -5.67 -8.85 -16.38
CA GLU A 134 -5.77 -8.40 -17.78
C GLU A 134 -5.64 -6.87 -17.88
N ASP A 135 -6.26 -6.13 -16.96
CA ASP A 135 -6.13 -4.68 -16.84
C ASP A 135 -4.70 -4.25 -16.55
N TYR A 136 -4.06 -4.90 -15.58
CA TYR A 136 -2.70 -4.58 -15.19
C TYR A 136 -1.68 -4.86 -16.31
N VAL A 137 -1.89 -5.91 -17.10
CA VAL A 137 -1.09 -6.18 -18.30
C VAL A 137 -1.25 -5.08 -19.35
N GLN A 138 -2.49 -4.65 -19.62
CA GLN A 138 -2.77 -3.55 -20.55
C GLN A 138 -2.13 -2.23 -20.08
N LEU A 139 -2.23 -1.94 -18.78
CA LEU A 139 -1.57 -0.80 -18.15
C LEU A 139 -0.05 -0.81 -18.39
N LYS A 140 0.62 -1.94 -18.12
CA LYS A 140 2.07 -2.08 -18.32
C LYS A 140 2.45 -1.91 -19.79
N GLN A 141 1.69 -2.49 -20.72
CA GLN A 141 1.93 -2.33 -22.14
C GLN A 141 1.82 -0.86 -22.56
N ARG A 142 0.76 -0.17 -22.13
CA ARG A 142 0.55 1.23 -22.46
C ARG A 142 1.61 2.14 -21.88
N PHE A 143 2.04 1.86 -20.64
CA PHE A 143 3.15 2.56 -20.02
C PHE A 143 4.45 2.38 -20.81
N ALA A 144 4.74 1.17 -21.30
CA ALA A 144 5.91 0.91 -22.14
C ALA A 144 5.87 1.68 -23.48
N GLU A 145 4.68 1.85 -24.06
CA GLU A 145 4.49 2.59 -25.32
C GLU A 145 4.56 4.12 -25.15
N THR A 146 4.04 4.65 -24.03
CA THR A 146 3.77 6.10 -23.88
C THR A 146 4.57 6.78 -22.77
N GLY A 147 5.13 6.02 -21.84
CA GLY A 147 5.74 6.53 -20.61
C GLY A 147 4.74 7.11 -19.61
N LYS A 148 3.43 6.92 -19.82
CA LYS A 148 2.36 7.46 -18.96
C LYS A 148 1.54 6.32 -18.34
N VAL A 149 1.20 6.46 -17.06
CA VAL A 149 0.21 5.60 -16.39
C VAL A 149 -1.17 6.13 -16.76
N ILE A 150 -2.02 5.29 -17.32
CA ILE A 150 -3.40 5.62 -17.67
C ILE A 150 -4.25 4.43 -17.23
N SER A 151 -5.13 4.63 -16.25
CA SER A 151 -6.06 3.59 -15.79
C SER A 151 -6.85 3.03 -16.98
N THR A 152 -7.06 1.71 -16.99
CA THR A 152 -7.88 1.02 -17.99
C THR A 152 -9.31 1.56 -18.03
N SER A 153 -9.87 1.93 -16.87
CA SER A 153 -11.18 2.60 -16.78
C SER A 153 -11.27 3.89 -17.60
N ARG A 154 -10.15 4.56 -17.87
CA ARG A 154 -10.08 5.81 -18.66
C ARG A 154 -9.79 5.58 -20.14
N ILE A 155 -9.33 4.37 -20.52
CA ILE A 155 -9.05 4.01 -21.91
C ILE A 155 -10.35 4.00 -22.73
N GLU A 156 -11.43 3.48 -22.17
CA GLU A 156 -12.74 3.46 -22.83
C GLU A 156 -13.26 4.87 -23.17
N TYR A 157 -12.88 5.87 -22.37
CA TYR A 157 -13.30 7.27 -22.54
C TYR A 157 -12.32 8.14 -23.34
N GLN A 158 -11.24 7.57 -23.90
CA GLN A 158 -10.20 8.31 -24.65
C GLN A 158 -9.66 9.54 -23.90
N ASN A 159 -9.50 9.42 -22.57
CA ASN A 159 -9.05 10.53 -21.75
C ASN A 159 -7.54 10.44 -21.47
N ASP A 160 -6.77 11.34 -22.09
CA ASP A 160 -5.32 11.49 -21.88
C ASP A 160 -4.97 12.40 -20.68
N SER A 161 -5.93 12.70 -19.80
CA SER A 161 -5.68 13.50 -18.59
C SER A 161 -4.61 12.86 -17.72
N VAL A 162 -3.83 13.70 -17.05
CA VAL A 162 -2.71 13.24 -16.23
C VAL A 162 -3.22 12.45 -15.03
N THR A 163 -2.86 11.16 -14.97
CA THR A 163 -3.13 10.26 -13.83
C THR A 163 -2.27 10.67 -12.63
N THR A 164 -2.87 10.67 -11.45
CA THR A 164 -2.13 10.85 -10.20
C THR A 164 -1.40 9.56 -9.88
N LEU A 165 -0.06 9.60 -9.87
CA LEU A 165 0.79 8.46 -9.51
C LEU A 165 0.81 8.23 -8.00
N LEU A 166 0.83 9.30 -7.20
CA LEU A 166 0.70 9.26 -5.75
C LEU A 166 -0.08 10.48 -5.30
N GLU A 167 -1.11 10.28 -4.49
CA GLU A 167 -1.84 11.39 -3.89
C GLU A 167 -1.05 12.01 -2.75
N GLN A 168 -0.32 11.18 -2.00
CA GLN A 168 0.58 11.63 -0.96
C GLN A 168 1.84 10.76 -0.89
N LEU A 169 2.98 11.41 -0.67
CA LEU A 169 4.26 10.79 -0.32
C LEU A 169 4.81 11.46 0.95
N GLY A 170 5.05 10.66 1.98
CA GLY A 170 5.52 11.10 3.29
C GLY A 170 4.49 11.94 4.07
N GLY A 171 4.96 12.53 5.16
CA GLY A 171 4.13 13.28 6.09
C GLY A 171 3.30 12.38 6.99
N GLU A 172 2.03 12.75 7.20
CA GLU A 172 1.13 12.10 8.14
C GLU A 172 -0.24 11.91 7.47
N CYS A 173 -0.98 10.88 7.88
CA CYS A 173 -2.33 10.59 7.37
C CYS A 173 -3.40 10.97 8.40
N GLY A 174 -4.52 11.52 7.94
CA GLY A 174 -5.70 11.77 8.78
C GLY A 174 -6.52 10.50 8.99
N GLY A 175 -7.48 10.56 9.91
CA GLY A 175 -8.44 9.47 10.10
C GLY A 175 -9.38 9.33 8.90
N GLY A 176 -9.82 8.10 8.67
CA GLY A 176 -10.74 7.71 7.60
C GLY A 176 -11.44 6.42 8.00
N ASN A 177 -12.18 5.79 7.09
CA ASN A 177 -12.82 4.51 7.43
C ASN A 177 -11.77 3.38 7.62
N TRP A 178 -10.57 3.55 7.06
CA TRP A 178 -9.44 2.65 7.23
C TRP A 178 -9.02 2.46 8.70
N THR A 179 -9.37 3.38 9.61
CA THR A 179 -9.01 3.26 11.03
C THR A 179 -9.75 2.14 11.76
N TYR A 180 -10.76 1.53 11.13
CA TYR A 180 -11.45 0.34 11.61
C TYR A 180 -11.39 -0.76 10.53
N PRO A 181 -11.18 -2.04 10.88
CA PRO A 181 -11.02 -2.61 12.23
C PRO A 181 -9.55 -2.65 12.72
N ILE A 182 -8.64 -1.90 12.08
CA ILE A 182 -7.21 -1.94 12.43
C ILE A 182 -6.93 -1.47 13.88
N ASP A 183 -7.80 -0.64 14.46
CA ASP A 183 -7.74 -0.20 15.86
C ASP A 183 -7.91 -1.32 16.89
N GLU A 184 -8.47 -2.47 16.50
CA GLU A 184 -8.53 -3.65 17.36
C GLU A 184 -7.17 -4.35 17.52
N HIS A 185 -6.23 -4.08 16.60
CA HIS A 185 -4.94 -4.77 16.53
C HIS A 185 -3.73 -3.87 16.82
N PHE A 186 -3.87 -2.56 16.59
CA PHE A 186 -2.82 -1.56 16.76
C PHE A 186 -3.26 -0.42 17.67
N ASP A 187 -2.31 0.19 18.37
CA ASP A 187 -2.56 1.39 19.17
C ASP A 187 -2.60 2.61 18.23
N LEU A 188 -3.82 3.06 17.91
CA LEU A 188 -4.04 4.27 17.12
C LEU A 188 -4.05 5.51 18.01
N ARG A 189 -3.13 6.43 17.74
CA ARG A 189 -3.03 7.71 18.47
C ARG A 189 -3.40 8.87 17.58
N TYR A 190 -4.51 9.51 17.92
CA TYR A 190 -5.03 10.70 17.25
C TYR A 190 -4.32 11.95 17.76
N ILE A 191 -3.63 12.64 16.86
CA ILE A 191 -3.03 13.95 17.09
C ILE A 191 -3.97 14.99 16.51
N ASN A 192 -4.24 16.07 17.27
CA ASN A 192 -5.19 17.11 16.87
C ASN A 192 -6.60 16.55 16.55
N ALA A 193 -7.09 15.59 17.36
CA ALA A 193 -8.33 14.83 17.11
C ALA A 193 -9.54 15.67 16.69
N ASP A 194 -9.74 16.84 17.30
CA ASP A 194 -10.89 17.72 17.08
C ASP A 194 -10.61 18.87 16.08
N ARG A 195 -9.63 18.69 15.19
CA ARG A 195 -9.23 19.71 14.21
C ARG A 195 -9.16 19.15 12.81
N ASP A 196 -9.29 20.03 11.83
CA ASP A 196 -9.17 19.70 10.40
C ASP A 196 -7.79 19.15 10.02
N ASP A 197 -6.76 19.37 10.87
CA ASP A 197 -5.41 18.85 10.71
C ASP A 197 -5.12 17.60 11.57
N GLN A 198 -6.18 16.84 11.91
CA GLN A 198 -6.09 15.56 12.59
C GLN A 198 -5.10 14.62 11.87
N LYS A 199 -4.31 13.90 12.66
CA LYS A 199 -3.40 12.84 12.17
C LYS A 199 -3.55 11.60 13.02
N VAL A 200 -3.35 10.44 12.40
CA VAL A 200 -3.38 9.14 13.07
C VAL A 200 -1.99 8.53 13.03
N HIS A 201 -1.42 8.25 14.20
CA HIS A 201 -0.19 7.47 14.33
C HIS A 201 -0.53 6.04 14.73
N ILE A 202 0.11 5.07 14.08
CA ILE A 202 -0.10 3.64 14.33
C ILE A 202 1.09 3.08 15.10
N TYR A 203 0.83 2.34 16.17
CA TYR A 203 1.85 1.65 16.96
C TYR A 203 1.55 0.15 17.07
N ASP A 204 2.59 -0.68 16.99
CA ASP A 204 2.46 -2.11 17.31
C ASP A 204 2.29 -2.35 18.82
N ARG A 205 2.04 -3.60 19.21
CA ARG A 205 1.86 -4.00 20.62
C ARG A 205 3.09 -3.80 21.50
N ASP A 206 4.27 -3.64 20.91
CA ASP A 206 5.51 -3.34 21.62
C ASP A 206 5.77 -1.82 21.70
N GLY A 207 4.86 -0.99 21.17
CA GLY A 207 4.95 0.46 21.16
C GLY A 207 5.88 1.03 20.08
N ARG A 208 6.23 0.27 19.04
CA ARG A 208 7.01 0.75 17.89
C ARG A 208 6.09 1.37 16.85
N ARG A 209 6.53 2.50 16.27
CA ARG A 209 5.71 3.31 15.37
C ARG A 209 5.79 2.81 13.92
N TYR A 210 4.64 2.71 13.27
CA TYR A 210 4.52 2.69 11.82
C TYR A 210 4.39 4.13 11.30
N TYR A 211 5.29 4.52 10.40
CA TYR A 211 5.32 5.84 9.76
C TYR A 211 4.60 5.80 8.43
N PHE A 212 3.75 6.79 8.15
CA PHE A 212 3.07 6.90 6.87
C PHE A 212 4.07 7.12 5.74
N ILE A 213 3.91 6.36 4.65
CA ILE A 213 4.83 6.37 3.51
C ILE A 213 4.14 6.95 2.28
N ALA A 214 3.01 6.39 1.86
CA ALA A 214 2.32 6.85 0.67
C ALA A 214 0.84 6.48 0.67
N ALA A 215 0.06 7.23 -0.11
CA ALA A 215 -1.31 6.88 -0.46
C ALA A 215 -1.60 7.16 -1.94
N VAL A 216 -2.46 6.31 -2.52
CA VAL A 216 -3.02 6.47 -3.87
C VAL A 216 -4.33 5.71 -4.00
N ALA A 217 -5.24 6.19 -4.84
CA ALA A 217 -6.37 5.41 -5.30
C ALA A 217 -5.95 4.23 -6.20
N GLY A 218 -6.42 3.02 -5.88
CA GLY A 218 -6.12 1.82 -6.68
C GLY A 218 -6.75 1.86 -8.08
N TRP A 219 -7.92 2.50 -8.21
CA TRP A 219 -8.62 2.65 -9.48
C TRP A 219 -7.95 3.65 -10.46
N GLU A 220 -6.94 4.41 -10.02
CA GLU A 220 -6.06 5.18 -10.92
C GLU A 220 -5.12 4.27 -11.75
N TYR A 221 -5.02 2.98 -11.39
CA TYR A 221 -4.19 1.99 -12.07
C TYR A 221 -5.00 0.93 -12.81
N CYS A 222 -6.04 0.39 -12.18
CA CYS A 222 -6.89 -0.65 -12.75
C CYS A 222 -8.37 -0.21 -12.72
N SER A 223 -9.28 -0.99 -13.31
CA SER A 223 -10.72 -0.70 -13.26
C SER A 223 -11.31 -0.69 -11.84
N HIS A 224 -10.65 -1.38 -10.91
CA HIS A 224 -11.06 -1.48 -9.51
C HIS A 224 -9.88 -1.26 -8.56
N GLY A 225 -10.19 -0.98 -7.30
CA GLY A 225 -9.23 -0.84 -6.20
C GLY A 225 -9.77 0.05 -5.10
N ALA A 226 -9.05 0.10 -3.97
CA ALA A 226 -9.39 0.96 -2.85
C ALA A 226 -9.39 2.45 -3.25
N ASP A 227 -10.22 3.25 -2.60
CA ASP A 227 -10.20 4.70 -2.77
C ASP A 227 -8.89 5.28 -2.25
N TRP A 228 -8.35 4.72 -1.17
CA TRP A 228 -6.93 4.84 -0.84
C TRP A 228 -6.30 3.52 -0.41
N ILE A 229 -5.22 3.18 -1.08
CA ILE A 229 -4.20 2.26 -0.56
C ILE A 229 -3.31 3.06 0.36
N LEU A 230 -3.24 2.72 1.64
CA LEU A 230 -2.37 3.35 2.62
C LEU A 230 -1.19 2.43 2.96
N MET A 231 0.02 2.93 2.78
CA MET A 231 1.25 2.20 3.10
C MET A 231 1.99 2.89 4.26
N TYR A 232 2.38 2.08 5.24
CA TYR A 232 3.15 2.50 6.40
C TYR A 232 4.40 1.62 6.58
N TYR A 233 5.45 2.17 7.20
CA TYR A 233 6.73 1.47 7.41
C TYR A 233 7.21 1.60 8.85
N GLN A 234 7.65 0.49 9.43
CA GLN A 234 8.30 0.43 10.75
C GLN A 234 9.79 0.13 10.56
N PRO A 235 10.70 1.12 10.70
CA PRO A 235 12.11 0.96 10.40
C PRO A 235 12.85 -0.03 11.31
N GLU A 236 12.42 -0.17 12.57
CA GLU A 236 13.07 -1.03 13.56
C GLU A 236 12.95 -2.52 13.22
N THR A 237 11.85 -2.92 12.59
CA THR A 237 11.57 -4.31 12.20
C THR A 237 11.58 -4.52 10.69
N GLN A 238 11.71 -3.43 9.92
CA GLN A 238 11.60 -3.43 8.46
C GLN A 238 10.26 -4.01 7.96
N ARG A 239 9.19 -3.76 8.71
CA ARG A 239 7.84 -4.20 8.35
C ARG A 239 7.09 -3.11 7.64
N VAL A 240 6.29 -3.52 6.66
CA VAL A 240 5.41 -2.64 5.89
C VAL A 240 3.98 -3.03 6.16
N LEU A 241 3.20 -2.09 6.66
CA LEU A 241 1.78 -2.27 6.94
C LEU A 241 0.98 -1.63 5.80
N TYR A 242 0.02 -2.40 5.28
CA TYR A 242 -0.99 -1.95 4.35
C TYR A 242 -2.34 -1.89 5.04
N THR A 243 -3.11 -0.86 4.75
CA THR A 243 -4.54 -0.75 5.06
C THR A 243 -5.21 0.10 4.00
N PHE A 244 -6.54 0.10 3.97
CA PHE A 244 -7.29 0.58 2.81
C PHE A 244 -8.50 1.41 3.24
N ASP A 245 -8.71 2.53 2.56
CA ASP A 245 -9.93 3.32 2.66
C ASP A 245 -10.85 3.00 1.47
N TRP A 246 -12.12 2.73 1.76
CA TRP A 246 -13.16 2.34 0.80
C TRP A 246 -14.38 3.25 0.99
N SER A 247 -14.34 4.47 0.44
CA SER A 247 -15.38 5.51 0.54
C SER A 247 -15.90 5.81 -0.91
#